data_AF-B3T1A0-F1
#
_entry.id   AF-B3T1A0-F1
#
_cell.length_a   1.000
_cell.length_b   1.000
_cell.length_c   1.000
_cell.angle_alpha   90.00
_cell.angle_beta   90.00
_cell.angle_gamma   90.00
#
_symmetry.space_group_name_H-M   'P 1'
#
loop_
_entity.id
_entity.type
_entity.pdbx_description
1 polymer ?
#
loop_
_entity_poly.entity_id
_entity_poly.type
_entity_poly.pdbx_seq_one_letter_code
_entity_poly.pdbx_strand_id
1 'polypeptide(L)'
;MLLENSLKKYKELPEAIKQIVGLVGLAATIIFTFMILNIFIDESDKVVEIVKTEEVNKVITSLPRGRLNFYESTEGHQLSPSEYEAVCKNTKIVTQRSVMGANIVNISATQLYFDNGNKIDKYSVKWDSSLNKCFAGYTIRAIEGVSDTITVSGEAKGFFKTSIDTRVYFIKNY
;
A
#
# COMPACT_ATOMS: atom_id res chain seq x y z
N MET A 1 35.78 -41.44 18.57
CA MET A 1 35.75 -42.81 18.00
C MET A 1 34.75 -43.00 16.85
N LEU A 2 33.43 -42.89 17.02
CA LEU A 2 32.48 -43.14 15.91
C LEU A 2 32.53 -42.09 14.78
N LEU A 3 32.67 -40.81 15.13
CA LEU A 3 32.73 -39.69 14.17
C LEU A 3 34.03 -39.67 13.34
N GLU A 4 35.15 -40.07 13.95
CA GLU A 4 36.45 -40.10 13.27
C GLU A 4 36.54 -41.25 12.26
N ASN A 5 35.90 -42.39 12.57
CA ASN A 5 35.82 -43.53 11.67
C ASN A 5 34.91 -43.27 10.46
N SER A 6 33.80 -42.53 10.64
CA SER A 6 32.92 -42.16 9.53
C SER A 6 33.54 -41.11 8.60
N LEU A 7 34.30 -40.14 9.14
CA LEU A 7 35.04 -39.15 8.35
C LEU A 7 36.18 -39.76 7.52
N LYS A 8 36.90 -40.75 8.07
CA LYS A 8 37.92 -41.50 7.31
C LYS A 8 37.31 -42.26 6.14
N LYS A 9 36.20 -42.98 6.36
CA LYS A 9 35.45 -43.68 5.30
C LYS A 9 34.92 -42.73 4.21
N TYR A 10 34.49 -41.52 4.57
CA TYR A 10 34.02 -40.54 3.59
C TYR A 10 35.15 -40.03 2.68
N LYS A 11 36.38 -39.90 3.20
CA LYS A 11 37.56 -39.52 2.41
C LYS A 11 37.99 -40.61 1.43
N GLU A 12 37.74 -41.88 1.73
CA GLU A 12 38.08 -43.03 0.88
C GLU A 12 37.03 -43.31 -0.21
N LEU A 13 35.88 -42.63 -0.20
CA LEU A 13 34.85 -42.81 -1.21
C LEU A 13 35.30 -42.27 -2.60
N PRO A 14 34.89 -42.93 -3.71
CA PRO A 14 35.11 -42.44 -5.07
C PRO A 14 34.58 -41.01 -5.28
N GLU A 15 35.29 -40.22 -6.06
CA GLU A 15 35.00 -38.80 -6.33
C GLU A 15 33.55 -38.57 -6.80
N ALA A 16 33.03 -39.47 -7.65
CA ALA A 16 31.67 -39.42 -8.15
C ALA A 16 30.61 -39.53 -7.04
N ILE A 17 30.85 -40.36 -6.03
CA ILE A 17 29.90 -40.54 -4.92
C ILE A 17 29.94 -39.31 -3.99
N LYS A 18 31.12 -38.71 -3.78
CA LYS A 18 31.25 -37.46 -3.01
C LYS A 18 30.51 -36.30 -3.67
N GLN A 19 30.55 -36.18 -5.00
CA GLN A 19 29.81 -35.15 -5.74
C GLN A 19 28.29 -35.34 -5.62
N ILE A 20 27.79 -36.58 -5.73
CA ILE A 20 26.36 -36.87 -5.59
C ILE A 20 25.87 -36.57 -4.17
N VAL A 21 26.62 -37.02 -3.15
CA VAL A 21 26.26 -36.77 -1.74
C VAL A 21 26.31 -35.27 -1.42
N GLY A 22 27.30 -34.55 -1.96
CA GLY A 22 27.37 -33.09 -1.84
C GLY A 22 26.19 -32.37 -2.48
N LEU A 23 25.78 -32.79 -3.68
CA LEU A 23 24.64 -32.20 -4.38
C LEU A 23 23.31 -32.46 -3.65
N VAL A 24 23.11 -33.69 -3.16
CA VAL A 24 21.92 -34.06 -2.36
C VAL A 24 21.90 -33.30 -1.04
N GLY A 25 23.05 -33.16 -0.37
CA GLY A 25 23.18 -32.37 0.86
C GLY A 25 22.87 -30.89 0.63
N LEU A 26 23.35 -30.30 -0.48
CA LEU A 26 23.04 -28.91 -0.83
C LEU A 26 21.54 -28.72 -1.07
N ALA A 27 20.92 -29.61 -1.87
CA ALA A 27 19.50 -29.56 -2.15
C ALA A 27 18.64 -29.69 -0.88
N ALA A 28 18.97 -30.64 0.00
CA ALA A 28 18.30 -30.81 1.28
C ALA A 28 18.44 -29.58 2.18
N THR A 29 19.63 -28.96 2.21
CA THR A 29 19.88 -27.74 2.98
C THR A 29 19.03 -26.57 2.48
N ILE A 30 18.94 -26.38 1.16
CA ILE A 30 18.12 -25.34 0.54
C ILE A 30 16.64 -25.53 0.92
N ILE A 31 16.11 -26.74 0.76
CA ILE A 31 14.71 -27.07 1.10
C ILE A 31 14.43 -26.82 2.57
N PHE A 32 15.33 -27.25 3.46
CA PHE A 32 15.19 -27.06 4.90
C PHE A 32 15.20 -25.58 5.29
N THR A 33 16.03 -24.77 4.61
CA THR A 33 16.07 -23.32 4.82
C THR A 33 14.73 -22.68 4.43
N PHE A 34 14.14 -23.06 3.29
CA PHE A 34 12.82 -22.59 2.88
C PHE A 34 11.71 -23.03 3.84
N MET A 35 11.76 -24.25 4.37
CA MET A 35 10.80 -24.74 5.36
C MET A 35 10.85 -23.92 6.66
N ILE A 36 12.05 -23.60 7.16
CA ILE A 36 12.23 -22.73 8.33
C ILE A 36 11.69 -21.33 8.05
N LEU A 37 12.05 -20.74 6.90
CA LEU A 37 11.55 -19.42 6.51
C LEU A 37 10.02 -19.39 6.39
N ASN A 38 9.40 -20.49 5.93
CA ASN A 38 7.95 -20.59 5.79
C ASN A 38 7.23 -20.71 7.15
N ILE A 39 7.88 -21.24 8.20
CA ILE A 39 7.33 -21.26 9.57
C ILE A 39 7.30 -19.85 10.18
N PHE A 40 8.28 -19.00 9.85
CA PHE A 40 8.30 -17.60 10.31
C PHE A 40 7.33 -16.68 9.55
N ILE A 41 6.80 -17.14 8.42
CA ILE A 41 5.75 -16.45 7.66
C ILE A 41 4.42 -17.02 8.15
N ASP A 42 3.87 -16.40 9.19
CA ASP A 42 2.64 -16.83 9.83
C ASP A 42 1.50 -16.85 8.78
N GLU A 43 1.02 -18.05 8.45
CA GLU A 43 -0.05 -18.28 7.48
C GLU A 43 -1.36 -17.61 7.96
N SER A 44 -1.52 -17.46 9.28
CA SER A 44 -2.65 -16.77 9.89
C SER A 44 -2.71 -15.28 9.52
N ASP A 45 -1.57 -14.58 9.51
CA ASP A 45 -1.50 -13.16 9.17
C ASP A 45 -1.84 -12.92 7.69
N LYS A 46 -1.37 -13.79 6.79
CA LYS A 46 -1.72 -13.73 5.37
C LYS A 46 -3.21 -14.01 5.14
N VAL A 47 -3.78 -15.00 5.82
CA VAL A 47 -5.23 -15.30 5.70
C VAL A 47 -6.08 -14.14 6.23
N VAL A 48 -5.70 -13.53 7.35
CA VAL A 48 -6.40 -12.37 7.91
C VAL A 48 -6.32 -11.16 6.98
N GLU A 49 -5.19 -10.91 6.34
CA GLU A 49 -5.02 -9.82 5.37
C GLU A 49 -5.85 -10.04 4.10
N ILE A 50 -5.91 -11.29 3.60
CA ILE A 50 -6.72 -11.66 2.44
C ILE A 50 -8.22 -11.49 2.75
N VAL A 51 -8.70 -12.01 3.88
CA VAL A 51 -10.11 -11.89 4.29
C VAL A 51 -10.51 -10.43 4.46
N LYS A 52 -9.69 -9.61 5.13
CA LYS A 52 -9.94 -8.17 5.27
C LYS A 52 -10.00 -7.46 3.90
N THR A 53 -9.16 -7.88 2.95
CA THR A 53 -9.16 -7.32 1.60
C THR A 53 -10.43 -7.70 0.83
N GLU A 54 -10.92 -8.93 0.96
CA GLU A 54 -12.17 -9.38 0.34
C GLU A 54 -13.40 -8.68 0.93
N GLU A 55 -13.47 -8.54 2.26
CA GLU A 55 -14.56 -7.82 2.93
C GLU A 55 -14.60 -6.35 2.53
N VAL A 56 -13.45 -5.67 2.52
CA VAL A 56 -13.34 -4.29 2.05
C VAL A 56 -13.81 -4.19 0.60
N ASN A 57 -13.35 -5.07 -0.29
CA ASN A 57 -13.78 -5.06 -1.69
C ASN A 57 -15.29 -5.26 -1.84
N LYS A 58 -15.89 -6.14 -1.02
CA LYS A 58 -17.34 -6.36 -1.01
C LYS A 58 -18.10 -5.07 -0.64
N VAL A 59 -17.68 -4.38 0.42
CA VAL A 59 -18.23 -3.07 0.82
C VAL A 59 -18.09 -2.05 -0.31
N ILE A 60 -16.91 -1.97 -0.94
CA ILE A 60 -16.72 -1.05 -2.08
C ILE A 60 -17.65 -1.41 -3.23
N THR A 61 -17.84 -2.69 -3.55
CA THR A 61 -18.74 -3.07 -4.66
C THR A 61 -20.20 -2.74 -4.40
N SER A 62 -20.67 -2.79 -3.15
CA SER A 62 -22.05 -2.45 -2.80
C SER A 62 -22.35 -0.96 -2.83
N LEU A 63 -21.32 -0.10 -2.72
CA LEU A 63 -21.52 1.35 -2.73
C LEU A 63 -22.02 1.86 -4.09
N PRO A 64 -22.94 2.85 -4.10
CA PRO A 64 -23.46 3.43 -5.33
C PRO A 64 -22.35 4.14 -6.12
N ARG A 65 -22.47 4.14 -7.44
CA ARG A 65 -21.60 4.95 -8.30
C ARG A 65 -21.91 6.44 -8.09
N GLY A 66 -20.92 7.29 -8.31
CA GLY A 66 -21.06 8.74 -8.16
C GLY A 66 -20.38 9.29 -6.91
N ARG A 67 -20.88 10.42 -6.41
CA ARG A 67 -20.30 11.12 -5.25
C ARG A 67 -20.64 10.37 -3.96
N LEU A 68 -19.62 10.09 -3.16
CA LEU A 68 -19.71 9.56 -1.81
C LEU A 68 -19.20 10.63 -0.85
N ASN A 69 -19.92 10.93 0.22
CA ASN A 69 -19.55 11.98 1.17
C ASN A 69 -19.42 11.39 2.56
N PHE A 70 -18.50 11.92 3.36
CA PHE A 70 -18.45 11.60 4.78
C PHE A 70 -19.53 12.36 5.58
N TYR A 71 -19.94 13.53 5.11
CA TYR A 71 -20.95 14.37 5.75
C TYR A 71 -22.30 14.30 5.02
N GLU A 72 -23.36 14.64 5.73
CA GLU A 72 -24.71 14.72 5.15
C GLU A 72 -24.75 15.80 4.06
N SER A 73 -25.28 15.43 2.89
CA SER A 73 -25.32 16.28 1.71
C SER A 73 -26.57 15.96 0.90
N THR A 74 -27.16 16.98 0.29
CA THR A 74 -28.28 16.82 -0.66
C THR A 74 -27.87 16.11 -1.94
N GLU A 75 -26.57 16.08 -2.24
CA GLU A 75 -25.99 15.40 -3.39
C GLU A 75 -25.00 14.31 -2.96
N GLY A 76 -25.17 13.10 -3.50
CA GLY A 76 -24.28 11.96 -3.26
C GLY A 76 -24.72 11.08 -2.09
N HIS A 77 -24.07 9.93 -1.93
CA HIS A 77 -24.34 8.99 -0.87
C HIS A 77 -23.49 9.30 0.36
N GLN A 78 -24.13 9.48 1.52
CA GLN A 78 -23.43 9.63 2.78
C GLN A 78 -22.92 8.27 3.27
N LEU A 79 -21.61 8.17 3.49
CA LEU A 79 -20.95 6.98 3.97
C LEU A 79 -21.15 6.85 5.49
N SER A 80 -21.43 5.62 5.94
CA SER A 80 -21.25 5.25 7.34
C SER A 80 -19.76 5.23 7.73
N PRO A 81 -19.41 5.25 9.03
CA PRO A 81 -18.01 5.21 9.46
C PRO A 81 -17.21 4.02 8.92
N SER A 82 -17.83 2.84 8.84
CA SER A 82 -17.18 1.63 8.30
C SER A 82 -16.99 1.70 6.78
N GLU A 83 -17.98 2.24 6.05
CA GLU A 83 -17.85 2.49 4.61
C GLU A 83 -16.79 3.54 4.32
N TYR A 84 -16.70 4.60 5.14
CA TYR A 84 -15.67 5.62 5.02
C TYR A 84 -14.26 5.05 5.19
N GLU A 85 -14.04 4.20 6.20
CA GLU A 85 -12.78 3.50 6.40
C GLU A 85 -12.44 2.57 5.22
N ALA A 86 -13.40 1.76 4.78
CA ALA A 86 -13.22 0.84 3.66
C ALA A 86 -12.86 1.61 2.37
N VAL A 87 -13.57 2.70 2.09
CA VAL A 87 -13.33 3.58 0.94
C VAL A 87 -11.94 4.21 1.05
N CYS A 88 -11.56 4.73 2.22
CA CYS A 88 -10.24 5.32 2.43
C CYS A 88 -9.11 4.33 2.14
N LYS A 89 -9.21 3.11 2.70
CA LYS A 89 -8.21 2.05 2.52
C LYS A 89 -8.12 1.53 1.09
N ASN A 90 -9.24 1.53 0.36
CA ASN A 90 -9.29 1.09 -1.04
C ASN A 90 -8.95 2.21 -2.03
N THR A 91 -9.00 3.48 -1.63
CA THR A 91 -8.72 4.59 -2.54
C THR A 91 -7.27 4.54 -2.99
N LYS A 92 -7.08 4.39 -4.30
CA LYS A 92 -5.74 4.33 -4.91
C LYS A 92 -5.20 5.67 -5.39
N ILE A 93 -6.08 6.65 -5.67
CA ILE A 93 -5.71 7.85 -6.42
C ILE A 93 -6.35 9.11 -5.84
N VAL A 94 -5.49 10.08 -5.53
CA VAL A 94 -5.86 11.50 -5.42
C VAL A 94 -5.82 12.08 -6.83
N THR A 95 -6.94 12.59 -7.35
CA THR A 95 -6.94 13.17 -8.69
C THR A 95 -6.38 14.59 -8.68
N GLN A 96 -5.92 15.09 -9.84
CA GLN A 96 -5.56 16.51 -9.98
C GLN A 96 -6.69 17.46 -9.56
N ARG A 97 -7.97 17.10 -9.81
CA ARG A 97 -9.12 17.88 -9.35
C ARG A 97 -9.24 17.89 -7.81
N SER A 98 -8.85 16.79 -7.17
CA SER A 98 -8.77 16.66 -5.72
C SER A 98 -7.64 17.49 -5.16
N VAL A 99 -6.49 17.48 -5.83
CA VAL A 99 -5.38 18.39 -5.57
C VAL A 99 -5.92 19.81 -5.64
N MET A 100 -6.52 20.26 -6.75
CA MET A 100 -7.11 21.60 -6.88
C MET A 100 -8.12 21.94 -5.76
N GLY A 101 -8.92 20.98 -5.29
CA GLY A 101 -9.81 21.16 -4.13
C GLY A 101 -9.08 21.36 -2.79
N ALA A 102 -7.92 20.74 -2.61
CA ALA A 102 -6.96 21.00 -1.52
C ALA A 102 -5.98 22.16 -1.80
N ASN A 103 -5.92 22.67 -3.04
CA ASN A 103 -4.92 23.63 -3.54
C ASN A 103 -5.44 25.07 -3.70
N ILE A 104 -6.42 25.50 -2.90
CA ILE A 104 -6.80 26.93 -2.79
C ILE A 104 -6.49 27.48 -1.38
N VAL A 105 -5.60 26.84 -0.62
CA VAL A 105 -5.15 27.39 0.69
C VAL A 105 -3.63 27.61 0.79
N ASN A 106 -2.81 26.79 0.12
CA ASN A 106 -1.35 26.98 0.12
C ASN A 106 -0.90 27.58 -1.22
N ILE A 107 -0.74 28.91 -1.24
CA ILE A 107 -0.38 29.66 -2.45
C ILE A 107 0.97 29.23 -3.04
N SER A 108 1.94 28.86 -2.20
CA SER A 108 3.26 28.41 -2.65
C SER A 108 3.21 27.04 -3.31
N ALA A 109 2.37 26.13 -2.80
CA ALA A 109 2.13 24.82 -3.43
C ALA A 109 1.47 24.99 -4.80
N THR A 110 0.49 25.89 -4.90
CA THR A 110 -0.19 26.21 -6.17
C THR A 110 0.79 26.78 -7.19
N GLN A 111 1.63 27.73 -6.78
CA GLN A 111 2.63 28.34 -7.67
C GLN A 111 3.62 27.28 -8.17
N LEU A 112 4.18 26.47 -7.26
CA LEU A 112 5.11 25.41 -7.62
C LEU A 112 4.47 24.34 -8.54
N TYR A 113 3.19 24.04 -8.35
CA TYR A 113 2.44 23.13 -9.21
C TYR A 113 2.37 23.65 -10.66
N PHE A 114 2.06 24.93 -10.84
CA PHE A 114 2.01 25.55 -12.16
C PHE A 114 3.40 25.68 -12.79
N ASP A 115 4.40 26.09 -12.00
CA ASP A 115 5.78 26.25 -12.47
C ASP A 115 6.39 24.92 -12.92
N ASN A 116 6.01 23.80 -12.29
CA ASN A 116 6.38 22.43 -12.68
C ASN A 116 5.41 21.81 -13.73
N GLY A 117 4.71 22.63 -14.52
CA GLY A 117 3.86 22.12 -15.61
C GLY A 117 2.76 21.17 -15.14
N ASN A 118 2.18 21.41 -13.95
CA ASN A 118 1.11 20.63 -13.34
C ASN A 118 1.51 19.19 -12.93
N LYS A 119 2.80 18.94 -12.72
CA LYS A 119 3.31 17.63 -12.30
C LYS A 119 3.28 17.49 -10.79
N ILE A 120 2.74 16.35 -10.34
CA ILE A 120 2.74 15.92 -8.93
C ILE A 120 3.77 14.80 -8.81
N ASP A 121 4.63 14.88 -7.80
CA ASP A 121 5.66 13.86 -7.54
C ASP A 121 5.05 12.63 -6.86
N LYS A 122 4.26 12.85 -5.80
CA LYS A 122 3.65 11.78 -5.01
C LYS A 122 2.24 12.15 -4.58
N TYR A 123 1.41 11.12 -4.40
CA TYR A 123 0.11 11.20 -3.76
C TYR A 123 0.05 10.20 -2.61
N SER A 124 -0.78 10.49 -1.62
CA SER A 124 -1.02 9.59 -0.49
C SER A 124 -2.48 9.63 -0.08
N VAL A 125 -3.02 8.48 0.31
CA VAL A 125 -4.29 8.37 1.04
C VAL A 125 -4.03 7.42 2.20
N LYS A 126 -4.37 7.85 3.42
CA LYS A 126 -4.06 7.15 4.66
C LYS A 126 -5.25 7.23 5.60
N TRP A 127 -5.64 6.09 6.12
CA TRP A 127 -6.58 6.01 7.23
C TRP A 127 -5.85 6.24 8.55
N ASP A 128 -6.34 7.18 9.36
CA ASP A 128 -5.92 7.39 10.73
C ASP A 128 -6.97 6.77 11.66
N SER A 129 -6.62 5.63 12.26
CA SER A 129 -7.50 4.88 13.17
C SER A 129 -7.67 5.56 14.53
N SER A 130 -6.77 6.46 14.92
CA SER A 130 -6.90 7.19 16.19
C SER A 130 -7.93 8.31 16.09
N LEU A 131 -8.03 8.93 14.91
CA LEU A 131 -8.97 10.00 14.62
C LEU A 131 -10.24 9.51 13.90
N ASN A 132 -10.26 8.27 13.43
CA ASN A 132 -11.28 7.71 12.53
C ASN A 132 -11.48 8.58 11.29
N LYS A 133 -10.37 9.01 10.67
CA LYS A 133 -10.36 9.96 9.56
C LYS A 133 -9.48 9.49 8.43
N CYS A 134 -9.91 9.77 7.21
CA CYS A 134 -9.10 9.61 6.03
C CYS A 134 -8.32 10.89 5.75
N PHE A 135 -7.00 10.79 5.62
CA PHE A 135 -6.16 11.87 5.15
C PHE A 135 -5.68 11.56 3.75
N ALA A 136 -5.83 12.52 2.85
CA ALA A 136 -5.17 12.48 1.58
C ALA A 136 -4.07 13.54 1.55
N GLY A 137 -3.11 13.39 0.65
CA GLY A 137 -2.06 14.37 0.45
C GLY A 137 -1.40 14.24 -0.91
N TYR A 138 -0.60 15.23 -1.25
CA TYR A 138 0.27 15.21 -2.42
C TYR A 138 1.58 15.96 -2.14
N THR A 139 2.62 15.59 -2.88
CA THR A 139 3.92 16.23 -2.87
C THR A 139 4.19 16.78 -4.25
N ILE A 140 4.54 18.06 -4.31
CA ILE A 140 5.03 18.73 -5.51
C ILE A 140 6.52 18.96 -5.32
N ARG A 141 7.29 18.61 -6.33
CA ARG A 141 8.72 18.92 -6.40
C ARG A 141 8.91 19.98 -7.48
N ALA A 142 9.91 20.84 -7.31
CA ALA A 142 10.37 21.70 -8.39
C ALA A 142 10.94 20.89 -9.57
N ILE A 143 11.13 21.56 -10.71
CA ILE A 143 11.80 21.00 -11.89
C ILE A 143 13.24 20.58 -11.52
N GLU A 144 13.78 19.59 -12.25
CA GLU A 144 15.15 19.11 -12.09
C GLU A 144 16.15 20.27 -12.03
N GLY A 145 16.90 20.35 -10.91
CA GLY A 145 17.87 21.41 -10.63
C GLY A 145 17.51 22.31 -9.43
N VAL A 146 16.27 22.24 -8.93
CA VAL A 146 15.83 23.00 -7.75
C VAL A 146 15.33 22.02 -6.66
N SER A 147 15.64 22.29 -5.39
CA SER A 147 15.35 21.39 -4.27
C SER A 147 13.97 21.56 -3.65
N ASP A 148 13.20 22.57 -4.06
CA ASP A 148 11.95 22.92 -3.41
C ASP A 148 10.93 21.79 -3.54
N THR A 149 10.44 21.34 -2.39
CA THR A 149 9.46 20.27 -2.27
C THR A 149 8.41 20.71 -1.29
N ILE A 150 7.15 20.72 -1.71
CA ILE A 150 6.02 21.07 -0.85
C ILE A 150 5.10 19.87 -0.75
N THR A 151 4.80 19.45 0.48
CA THR A 151 3.81 18.42 0.77
C THR A 151 2.59 19.06 1.40
N VAL A 152 1.41 18.77 0.84
CA VAL A 152 0.12 19.23 1.35
C VAL A 152 -0.69 18.00 1.73
N SER A 153 -1.35 18.06 2.88
CA SER A 153 -2.22 17.00 3.40
C SER A 153 -3.47 17.60 4.02
N GLY A 154 -4.57 16.84 3.99
CA GLY A 154 -5.86 17.27 4.52
C GLY A 154 -6.84 16.11 4.67
N GLU A 155 -7.90 16.34 5.41
CA GLU A 155 -8.96 15.34 5.60
C GLU A 155 -9.76 15.14 4.30
N ALA A 156 -9.91 13.89 3.88
CA ALA A 156 -10.65 13.49 2.69
C ALA A 156 -12.13 13.29 3.04
N LYS A 157 -12.93 14.35 2.88
CA LYS A 157 -14.37 14.33 3.22
C LYS A 157 -15.28 13.86 2.08
N GLY A 158 -14.75 13.69 0.88
CA GLY A 158 -15.51 13.28 -0.30
C GLY A 158 -14.74 12.29 -1.18
N PHE A 159 -15.48 11.42 -1.85
CA PHE A 159 -14.97 10.43 -2.79
C PHE A 159 -15.87 10.36 -4.00
N PHE A 160 -15.35 9.78 -5.07
CA PHE A 160 -16.09 9.59 -6.30
C PHE A 160 -15.80 8.24 -6.89
N LYS A 161 -16.87 7.47 -7.03
CA LYS A 161 -16.84 6.09 -7.47
C LYS A 161 -17.27 6.01 -8.92
N THR A 162 -16.31 5.82 -9.81
CA THR A 162 -16.58 5.53 -11.23
C THR A 162 -16.72 4.03 -11.49
N SER A 163 -16.01 3.19 -10.72
CA SER A 163 -16.02 1.72 -10.83
C SER A 163 -15.69 1.05 -9.47
N ILE A 164 -14.76 0.08 -9.44
CA ILE A 164 -14.17 -0.47 -8.21
C ILE A 164 -13.23 0.55 -7.58
N ASP A 165 -12.53 1.34 -8.41
CA ASP A 165 -11.64 2.38 -7.90
C ASP A 165 -12.45 3.61 -7.47
N THR A 166 -12.35 3.91 -6.18
CA THR A 166 -12.81 5.16 -5.60
C THR A 166 -11.68 6.19 -5.72
N ARG A 167 -12.03 7.39 -6.19
CA ARG A 167 -11.12 8.54 -6.27
C ARG A 167 -11.46 9.47 -5.13
N VAL A 168 -10.49 9.87 -4.31
CA VAL A 168 -10.72 10.85 -3.24
C VAL A 168 -10.86 12.23 -3.86
N TYR A 169 -11.81 13.05 -3.40
CA TYR A 169 -11.82 14.50 -3.58
C TYR A 169 -11.63 15.20 -2.23
N PHE A 170 -10.68 16.11 -2.14
CA PHE A 170 -10.56 16.95 -0.96
C PHE A 170 -11.63 18.02 -0.98
N ILE A 171 -12.37 18.10 0.13
CA ILE A 171 -13.32 19.18 0.36
C ILE A 171 -12.82 19.92 1.59
N LYS A 172 -12.36 21.15 1.32
CA LYS A 172 -11.91 22.21 2.23
C LYS A 172 -12.28 22.03 3.70
N ASN A 173 -11.29 22.16 4.59
CA ASN A 173 -11.54 22.51 5.99
C ASN A 173 -12.02 23.96 6.03
N TYR A 174 -13.26 24.17 6.44
CA TYR A 174 -13.68 25.42 7.10
C TYR A 174 -13.38 25.29 8.58
#